data_AF-A0A3D4QQ53-F1
#
_entry.id   AF-A0A3D4QQ53-F1
#
_cell.length_a   1.000
_cell.length_b   1.000
_cell.length_c   1.000
_cell.angle_alpha   90.00
_cell.angle_beta   90.00
_cell.angle_gamma   90.00
#
_symmetry.space_group_name_H-M   'P 1'
#
loop_
_entity.id
_entity.type
_entity.pdbx_description
1 polymer ?
#
loop_
_entity_poly.entity_id
_entity_poly.type
_entity_poly.pdbx_seq_one_letter_code
_entity_poly.pdbx_strand_id
1 'polypeptide(L)'
;MNILKNPTTVKLLAAQLILACDAYISMKISEKQFKDLIFHYASYHGTKLFSHNGINPTVINRIGKKRLELVNIMLQGFQYKL
;
A
#
# COMPACT_ATOMS: atom_id res chain seq x y z
N MET A 1 12.41 -5.54 10.42
CA MET A 1 11.47 -5.52 9.28
C MET A 1 11.87 -4.33 8.41
N ASN A 2 12.37 -4.55 7.20
CA ASN A 2 12.95 -3.47 6.38
C ASN A 2 11.94 -3.02 5.32
N ILE A 3 10.95 -2.23 5.76
CA ILE A 3 10.01 -1.58 4.85
C ILE A 3 10.71 -0.36 4.23
N LEU A 4 10.83 -0.36 2.91
CA LEU A 4 11.37 0.78 2.16
C LEU A 4 10.27 1.83 1.96
N LYS A 5 10.52 3.07 2.39
CA LYS A 5 9.59 4.18 2.19
C LYS A 5 9.55 4.70 0.75
N ASN A 6 10.67 4.58 0.02
CA ASN A 6 10.84 5.10 -1.35
C ASN A 6 10.96 4.00 -2.42
N PRO A 7 9.90 3.23 -2.73
CA PRO A 7 9.93 2.29 -3.84
C PRO A 7 10.13 2.99 -5.19
N THR A 8 11.15 2.55 -5.93
CA THR A 8 11.51 3.08 -7.25
C THR A 8 10.60 2.56 -8.37
N THR A 9 9.99 1.39 -8.22
CA THR A 9 9.13 0.77 -9.23
C THR A 9 7.79 0.32 -8.66
N VAL A 10 6.77 0.16 -9.53
CA VAL A 10 5.45 -0.38 -9.15
C VAL A 10 5.58 -1.79 -8.55
N LYS A 11 6.48 -2.61 -9.10
CA LYS A 11 6.75 -3.97 -8.59
C LYS A 11 7.34 -3.94 -7.18
N LEU A 12 8.25 -3.00 -6.92
CA LEU A 12 8.84 -2.83 -5.60
C LEU A 12 7.82 -2.29 -4.60
N LEU A 13 6.97 -1.34 -5.00
CA LEU A 13 5.86 -0.85 -4.18
C LEU A 13 4.93 -2.01 -3.78
N ALA A 14 4.54 -2.87 -4.71
CA ALA A 14 3.71 -4.03 -4.40
C ALA A 14 4.38 -4.98 -3.39
N ALA A 15 5.69 -5.19 -3.49
CA ALA A 15 6.44 -5.99 -2.52
C ALA A 15 6.45 -5.34 -1.11
N GLN A 16 6.57 -4.01 -1.04
CA GLN A 16 6.49 -3.31 0.25
C GLN A 16 5.09 -3.35 0.86
N LEU A 17 4.03 -3.26 0.04
CA LEU A 17 2.65 -3.44 0.50
C LEU A 17 2.42 -4.84 1.06
N ILE A 18 2.96 -5.88 0.42
CA ILE A 18 2.88 -7.25 0.94
C ILE A 18 3.52 -7.33 2.32
N LEU A 19 4.76 -6.82 2.45
CA LEU A 19 5.46 -6.80 3.74
C LEU A 19 4.66 -6.04 4.80
N ALA A 20 4.16 -4.85 4.47
CA ALA A 20 3.37 -4.03 5.38
C ALA A 20 2.09 -4.75 5.85
N CYS A 21 1.33 -5.34 4.93
CA CYS A 21 0.14 -6.14 5.25
C CYS A 21 0.50 -7.32 6.15
N ASP A 22 1.55 -8.07 5.82
CA ASP A 22 1.94 -9.27 6.56
C ASP A 22 2.42 -8.92 7.98
N ALA A 23 3.06 -7.76 8.17
CA ALA A 23 3.40 -7.29 9.50
C ALA A 23 2.22 -6.79 10.31
N TYR A 24 1.24 -6.16 9.66
CA TYR A 24 0.01 -5.79 10.33
C TYR A 24 -0.75 -7.04 10.78
N ILE A 25 -0.91 -8.03 9.89
CA ILE A 25 -1.57 -9.31 10.19
C ILE A 25 -0.83 -10.07 11.30
N SER A 26 0.50 -10.05 11.29
CA SER A 26 1.32 -10.66 12.35
C SER A 26 1.51 -9.80 13.60
N MET A 27 0.74 -8.71 13.73
CA MET A 27 0.74 -7.79 14.88
C MET A 27 2.12 -7.20 15.21
N LYS A 28 3.02 -7.12 14.23
CA LYS A 28 4.36 -6.50 14.36
C LYS A 28 4.33 -4.98 14.27
N ILE A 29 3.27 -4.43 13.68
CA ILE A 29 3.01 -2.99 13.59
C ILE A 29 1.57 -2.72 14.01
N SER A 30 1.32 -1.56 14.60
CA SER A 30 -0.03 -1.14 14.95
C SER A 30 -0.84 -0.71 13.73
N GLU A 31 -2.15 -0.66 13.87
CA GLU A 31 -3.05 -0.14 12.83
C GLU A 31 -2.67 1.29 12.42
N LYS A 32 -2.32 2.14 13.38
CA LYS A 32 -1.86 3.51 13.10
C LYS A 32 -0.59 3.51 12.24
N GLN A 33 0.42 2.72 12.61
CA GLN A 33 1.66 2.63 11.83
C GLN A 33 1.41 2.08 10.42
N PHE A 34 0.51 1.11 10.28
CA PHE A 34 0.13 0.58 8.98
C PHE A 34 -0.57 1.63 8.13
N LYS A 35 -1.57 2.33 8.69
CA LYS A 35 -2.30 3.40 8.01
C LYS A 35 -1.38 4.53 7.57
N ASP A 36 -0.50 5.01 8.45
CA ASP A 36 0.47 6.05 8.13
C ASP A 36 1.40 5.65 6.98
N LEU A 37 1.80 4.38 6.93
CA LEU A 37 2.63 3.85 5.85
C LEU A 37 1.87 3.78 4.52
N ILE A 38 0.62 3.31 4.53
CA ILE A 38 -0.23 3.28 3.33
C ILE A 38 -0.48 4.70 2.81
N PHE A 39 -0.76 5.65 3.70
CA PHE A 39 -0.93 7.07 3.35
C PHE A 39 0.35 7.68 2.80
N HIS A 40 1.51 7.32 3.34
CA HIS A 40 2.79 7.74 2.80
C HIS A 40 2.96 7.25 1.35
N TYR A 41 2.70 5.97 1.07
CA TYR A 41 2.76 5.46 -0.30
C TYR A 41 1.74 6.10 -1.23
N ALA A 42 0.53 6.34 -0.76
CA ALA A 42 -0.51 7.01 -1.55
C ALA A 42 -0.15 8.47 -1.87
N SER A 43 0.47 9.18 -0.92
CA SER A 43 0.83 10.60 -1.07
C SER A 43 2.06 10.79 -1.95
N TYR A 44 3.13 10.02 -1.71
CA TYR A 44 4.43 10.23 -2.36
C TYR A 44 4.66 9.34 -3.58
N HIS A 45 3.90 8.24 -3.70
CA HIS A 45 4.02 7.28 -4.78
C HIS A 45 2.66 6.94 -5.40
N GLY A 46 1.71 7.87 -5.32
CA GLY A 46 0.37 7.69 -5.87
C GLY A 46 0.35 7.34 -7.36
N THR A 47 1.28 7.87 -8.17
CA THR A 47 1.43 7.50 -9.59
C THR A 47 1.77 6.02 -9.81
N LYS A 48 2.33 5.34 -8.80
CA LYS A 48 2.63 3.90 -8.82
C LYS A 48 1.52 3.08 -8.16
N LEU A 49 0.87 3.63 -7.14
CA LEU A 49 -0.18 2.97 -6.37
C LEU A 49 -1.53 2.98 -7.10
N PHE A 50 -1.87 4.11 -7.71
CA PHE A 50 -3.14 4.36 -8.37
C PHE A 50 -3.01 4.29 -9.90
N SER A 51 -4.16 4.11 -10.53
CA SER A 51 -4.43 4.14 -11.96
C SER A 51 -5.76 4.88 -12.17
N HIS A 52 -6.18 5.07 -13.42
CA HIS A 52 -7.40 5.83 -13.74
C HIS A 52 -8.64 5.35 -12.98
N ASN A 53 -8.76 4.04 -12.72
CA ASN A 53 -9.93 3.43 -12.09
C ASN A 53 -9.63 2.78 -10.71
N GLY A 54 -8.73 3.36 -9.92
CA GLY A 54 -8.39 2.87 -8.59
C GLY A 54 -6.97 2.31 -8.47
N ILE A 55 -6.75 1.22 -7.73
CA ILE A 55 -5.40 0.67 -7.52
C ILE A 55 -4.82 0.13 -8.84
N ASN A 56 -3.53 0.35 -9.06
CA ASN A 56 -2.81 -0.11 -10.24
C ASN A 56 -2.95 -1.64 -10.42
N PRO A 57 -3.34 -2.14 -11.61
CA PRO A 57 -3.52 -3.57 -11.86
C PRO A 57 -2.29 -4.43 -11.54
N THR A 58 -1.08 -3.90 -11.73
CA THR A 58 0.17 -4.60 -11.39
C THR A 58 0.29 -4.81 -9.87
N VAL A 59 -0.16 -3.84 -9.08
CA VAL A 59 -0.20 -3.94 -7.63
C VAL A 59 -1.24 -4.97 -7.22
N ILE A 60 -2.47 -4.88 -7.76
CA ILE A 60 -3.57 -5.83 -7.50
C ILE A 60 -3.12 -7.28 -7.73
N ASN A 61 -2.55 -7.55 -8.90
CA ASN A 61 -2.13 -8.90 -9.30
C ASN A 61 -1.03 -9.47 -8.39
N ARG A 62 -0.20 -8.62 -7.77
CA ARG A 62 0.91 -9.04 -6.92
C ARG A 62 0.51 -9.23 -5.47
N ILE A 63 -0.26 -8.31 -4.90
CA ILE A 63 -0.60 -8.34 -3.47
C ILE A 63 -1.72 -9.36 -3.16
N GLY A 64 -2.59 -9.62 -4.16
CA GLY A 64 -3.73 -10.52 -4.05
C GLY A 64 -4.93 -9.91 -3.34
N LYS A 65 -6.10 -10.56 -3.45
CA LYS A 65 -7.40 -10.02 -3.01
C LYS A 65 -7.45 -9.64 -1.53
N LYS A 66 -6.97 -10.51 -0.64
CA LYS A 66 -7.00 -10.27 0.82
C LYS A 66 -6.21 -9.03 1.24
N ARG A 67 -5.01 -8.84 0.68
CA ARG A 67 -4.17 -7.68 1.00
C ARG A 67 -4.70 -6.41 0.34
N LEU A 68 -5.26 -6.52 -0.86
CA LEU A 68 -5.93 -5.41 -1.52
C LEU A 68 -7.08 -4.85 -0.66
N GLU A 69 -7.88 -5.72 -0.06
CA GLU A 69 -8.97 -5.31 0.83
C GLU A 69 -8.45 -4.54 2.05
N LEU A 70 -7.39 -5.03 2.71
CA LEU A 70 -6.74 -4.31 3.80
C LEU A 70 -6.22 -2.94 3.37
N VAL A 71 -5.56 -2.86 2.21
CA VAL A 71 -5.05 -1.59 1.68
C VAL A 71 -6.20 -0.62 1.40
N ASN A 72 -7.31 -1.09 0.81
CA ASN A 72 -8.49 -0.26 0.56
C ASN A 72 -9.14 0.25 1.85
N ILE A 73 -9.23 -0.60 2.90
CA ILE A 73 -9.70 -0.19 4.22
C ILE A 73 -8.81 0.92 4.78
N MET A 74 -7.48 0.75 4.72
CA MET A 74 -6.56 1.77 5.21
C MET A 74 -6.63 3.08 4.42
N LEU A 75 -6.93 3.01 3.11
CA LEU A 75 -7.12 4.15 2.23
C LEU A 75 -8.49 4.83 2.38
N GLN A 76 -9.41 4.31 3.20
CA GLN A 76 -10.70 4.98 3.41
C GLN A 76 -10.49 6.39 3.96
N GLY A 77 -11.15 7.36 3.32
CA GLY A 77 -11.01 8.79 3.64
C GLY A 77 -9.73 9.44 3.08
N PHE A 78 -8.87 8.71 2.37
CA PHE A 78 -7.74 9.30 1.67
C PHE A 78 -8.19 9.91 0.34
N GLN A 79 -7.99 11.22 0.17
CA GLN A 79 -8.23 11.91 -1.08
C GLN A 79 -6.90 12.13 -1.81
N TYR A 80 -6.70 11.37 -2.90
CA TYR A 80 -5.55 11.60 -3.77
C TYR A 80 -5.76 12.90 -4.56
N LYS A 81 -4.85 13.86 -4.37
CA LYS A 81 -4.79 15.05 -5.22
C LYS A 81 -3.88 14.74 -6.40
N LEU A 82 -4.49 14.72 -7.59
CA LEU A 82 -3.80 14.60 -8.88
C LEU A 82 -2.91 15.82 -9.15
#